data_AF-A0A968WK40-F1
#
_entry.id   AF-A0A968WK40-F1
#
_cell.length_a   1.000
_cell.length_b   1.000
_cell.length_c   1.000
_cell.angle_alpha   90.00
_cell.angle_beta   90.00
_cell.angle_gamma   90.00
#
_symmetry.space_group_name_H-M   'P 1'
#
loop_
_entity.id
_entity.type
_entity.pdbx_description
1 polymer ?
#
loop_
_entity_poly.entity_id
_entity_poly.type
_entity_poly.pdbx_seq_one_letter_code
_entity_poly.pdbx_strand_id
1 'polypeptide(L)'
;MNKQFIRYIGIALIMVSASCGEDFITKSDPDQATYDLVLGNIDQVNSALTGVYDGLQTANYYGRYYVLVPDLMADGVRQNPDNSNRGTAQYRYEVTTNSGIAQG
;
A
#
# COMPACT_ATOMS: atom_id res chain seq x y z
N MET A 1 -7.26 17.83 59.60
CA MET A 1 -7.51 18.21 58.19
C MET A 1 -8.98 18.58 58.04
N ASN A 2 -9.30 19.84 57.72
CA ASN A 2 -10.68 20.32 57.72
C ASN A 2 -11.50 19.65 56.62
N LYS A 3 -12.62 18.99 56.97
CA LYS A 3 -13.48 18.25 56.02
C LYS A 3 -13.97 19.11 54.85
N GLN A 4 -14.08 20.42 55.07
CA GLN A 4 -14.41 21.39 54.02
C GLN A 4 -13.29 21.58 53.00
N PHE A 5 -12.03 21.52 53.43
CA PHE A 5 -10.86 21.66 52.55
C PHE A 5 -10.74 20.45 51.60
N ILE A 6 -11.04 19.25 52.09
CA ILE A 6 -11.07 18.02 51.29
C ILE A 6 -12.16 18.07 50.22
N ARG A 7 -13.32 18.67 50.53
CA ARG A 7 -14.42 18.86 49.56
C ARG A 7 -14.03 19.83 48.44
N TYR A 8 -13.36 20.94 48.75
CA TYR A 8 -12.91 21.89 47.74
C TYR A 8 -11.84 21.30 46.81
N ILE A 9 -10.91 20.50 47.35
CA ILE A 9 -9.92 19.76 46.54
C ILE A 9 -10.59 18.75 45.61
N GLY A 10 -11.60 18.02 46.09
CA GLY A 10 -12.33 17.06 45.26
C GLY A 10 -13.04 17.71 44.08
N ILE A 11 -13.64 18.88 44.28
CA ILE A 11 -14.33 19.63 43.21
C ILE A 11 -13.33 20.19 42.20
N ALA A 12 -12.18 20.70 42.66
CA ALA A 12 -11.13 21.20 41.78
C ALA A 12 -10.54 20.08 40.89
N LEU A 13 -10.37 18.87 41.43
CA LEU A 13 -9.83 17.73 40.68
C LEU A 13 -10.77 17.28 39.55
N ILE A 14 -12.09 17.31 39.79
CA ILE A 14 -13.10 16.94 38.79
C ILE A 14 -13.14 17.94 37.63
N MET A 15 -13.00 19.24 37.93
CA MET A 15 -12.98 20.28 36.89
C MET A 15 -11.77 20.17 35.95
N VAL A 16 -10.62 19.71 36.45
CA VAL A 16 -9.41 19.50 35.62
C VAL A 16 -9.57 18.29 34.68
N SER A 17 -10.32 17.26 35.09
CA SER A 17 -10.58 16.08 34.25
C SER A 17 -11.56 16.31 33.09
N ALA A 18 -12.37 17.37 33.15
CA ALA A 18 -13.33 17.72 32.09
C ALA A 18 -12.70 18.49 30.90
N SER A 19 -11.41 18.86 30.99
CA SER A 19 -10.70 19.62 29.95
C SER A 19 -10.04 18.74 28.87
N CYS A 20 -10.26 17.42 28.87
CA CYS A 20 -9.79 16.53 27.82
C CYS A 20 -10.73 16.65 26.60
N GLY A 21 -10.49 17.66 25.76
CA GLY A 21 -11.28 17.91 24.56
C GLY A 21 -11.14 16.81 23.50
N GLU A 22 -12.22 16.58 22.74
CA GLU A 22 -12.31 15.55 21.69
C GLU A 22 -11.36 15.78 20.49
N ASP A 23 -10.71 16.95 20.43
CA ASP A 23 -9.81 17.35 19.33
C ASP A 23 -8.39 16.75 19.41
N PHE A 24 -8.05 15.98 20.46
CA PHE A 24 -6.69 15.46 20.62
C PHE A 24 -6.34 14.30 19.68
N ILE A 25 -7.32 13.65 19.04
CA ILE A 25 -7.07 12.51 18.13
C ILE A 25 -7.62 12.80 16.73
N THR A 26 -7.17 13.88 16.11
CA THR A 26 -7.17 13.95 14.64
C THR A 26 -5.90 13.25 14.16
N LYS A 27 -6.00 11.96 13.82
CA LYS A 27 -4.91 11.25 13.13
C LYS A 27 -4.86 11.71 11.68
N SER A 28 -4.32 12.90 11.43
CA SER A 28 -3.90 13.30 10.09
C SER A 28 -2.51 12.72 9.88
N ASP A 29 -2.39 11.74 8.98
CA ASP A 29 -1.09 11.28 8.53
C ASP A 29 -0.42 12.44 7.75
N PRO A 30 0.71 13.00 8.21
CA PRO A 30 1.36 14.11 7.53
C PRO A 30 1.85 13.73 6.13
N ASP A 31 2.02 12.43 5.86
CA ASP A 31 2.49 11.92 4.57
C ASP A 31 1.33 11.59 3.62
N GLN A 32 0.07 11.64 4.08
CA GLN A 32 -1.07 11.44 3.20
C GLN A 32 -1.33 12.68 2.34
N ALA A 33 -1.21 12.49 1.03
CA ALA A 33 -1.59 13.49 0.07
C ALA A 33 -3.13 13.65 0.06
N THR A 34 -3.61 14.85 0.35
CA THR A 34 -5.05 15.17 0.34
C THR A 34 -5.58 15.27 -1.08
N TYR A 35 -6.87 15.01 -1.30
CA TYR A 35 -7.48 15.09 -2.62
C TYR A 35 -7.29 16.46 -3.29
N ASP A 36 -7.42 17.55 -2.54
CA ASP A 36 -7.19 18.91 -3.05
C ASP A 36 -5.73 19.15 -3.44
N LEU A 37 -4.78 18.47 -2.79
CA LEU A 37 -3.35 18.55 -3.12
C LEU A 37 -2.99 17.75 -4.39
N VAL A 38 -3.73 16.67 -4.67
CA VAL A 38 -3.42 15.73 -5.76
C VAL A 38 -4.27 15.99 -7.01
N LEU A 39 -5.50 16.47 -6.86
CA LEU A 39 -6.48 16.60 -7.94
C LEU A 39 -7.10 18.00 -8.05
N GLY A 40 -6.59 18.99 -7.30
CA GLY A 40 -7.15 20.34 -7.25
C GLY A 40 -6.95 21.17 -8.51
N ASN A 41 -5.96 20.85 -9.34
CA ASN A 41 -5.72 21.52 -10.63
C ASN A 41 -5.15 20.55 -11.69
N ILE A 42 -5.10 21.03 -12.95
CA ILE A 42 -4.67 20.21 -14.09
C ILE A 42 -3.21 19.74 -13.98
N ASP A 43 -2.32 20.56 -13.42
CA ASP A 43 -0.89 20.21 -13.27
C ASP A 43 -0.67 19.13 -12.20
N GLN A 44 -1.45 19.19 -11.11
CA GLN A 44 -1.47 18.17 -10.06
C GLN A 44 -2.02 16.85 -10.61
N VAL A 45 -3.09 16.89 -11.41
CA VAL A 45 -3.62 15.70 -12.09
C VAL A 45 -2.59 15.09 -13.04
N ASN A 46 -1.87 15.90 -13.82
CA ASN A 46 -0.80 15.41 -14.69
C ASN A 46 0.35 14.76 -13.90
N SER A 47 0.69 15.33 -12.74
CA SER A 47 1.70 14.76 -11.83
C SER A 47 1.22 13.43 -11.25
N ALA A 48 -0.04 13.35 -10.83
CA ALA A 48 -0.64 12.11 -10.35
C ALA A 48 -0.66 11.02 -11.44
N LEU A 49 -1.04 11.38 -12.68
CA LEU A 49 -0.98 10.47 -13.83
C LEU A 49 0.44 9.99 -14.12
N THR A 50 1.43 10.85 -13.98
CA THR A 50 2.85 10.47 -14.13
C THR A 50 3.24 9.40 -13.10
N GLY A 51 2.80 9.55 -11.84
CA GLY A 51 3.00 8.53 -10.81
C GLY A 51 2.31 7.20 -11.12
N VAL A 52 1.11 7.24 -11.72
CA VAL A 52 0.42 6.02 -12.19
C VAL A 52 1.24 5.33 -13.28
N TYR A 53 1.72 6.07 -14.28
CA TYR A 53 2.53 5.51 -15.36
C TYR A 53 3.88 4.98 -14.85
N ASP A 54 4.48 5.62 -13.84
CA ASP A 54 5.69 5.11 -13.18
C ASP A 54 5.47 3.73 -12.54
N GLY A 55 4.31 3.51 -11.91
CA GLY A 55 3.92 2.19 -11.42
C GLY A 55 3.74 1.16 -12.54
N LEU A 56 3.12 1.55 -13.64
CA LEU A 56 2.85 0.67 -14.78
C LEU A 56 4.13 0.21 -15.49
N GLN A 57 5.12 1.10 -15.62
CA GLN A 57 6.40 0.80 -16.28
C GLN A 57 7.36 -0.05 -15.43
N THR A 58 7.02 -0.33 -14.16
CA THR A 58 7.86 -1.18 -13.32
C THR A 58 8.01 -2.59 -13.91
N ALA A 59 9.15 -3.22 -13.63
CA ALA A 59 9.43 -4.58 -14.09
C ALA A 59 8.39 -5.61 -13.57
N ASN A 60 7.71 -5.31 -12.46
CA ASN A 60 6.68 -6.15 -11.86
C ASN A 60 5.35 -6.14 -12.62
N TYR A 61 5.17 -5.22 -13.57
CA TYR A 61 3.95 -5.09 -14.34
C TYR A 61 4.26 -5.04 -15.85
N TYR A 62 3.77 -4.04 -16.58
CA TYR A 62 3.97 -3.91 -18.03
C TYR A 62 5.43 -3.69 -18.42
N GLY A 63 6.30 -3.25 -17.51
CA GLY A 63 7.73 -3.14 -17.78
C GLY A 63 8.44 -4.47 -18.06
N ARG A 64 7.88 -5.61 -17.61
CA ARG A 64 8.40 -6.94 -17.98
C ARG A 64 7.41 -8.07 -17.74
N TYR A 65 7.07 -8.34 -16.48
CA TYR A 65 6.47 -9.64 -16.14
C TYR A 65 5.03 -9.81 -16.65
N TYR A 66 4.26 -8.74 -16.77
CA TYR A 66 2.89 -8.85 -17.29
C TYR A 66 2.86 -9.40 -18.74
N VAL A 67 3.83 -9.01 -19.56
CA VAL A 67 3.96 -9.46 -20.96
C VAL A 67 4.78 -10.75 -21.05
N LEU A 68 5.87 -10.84 -20.29
CA LEU A 68 6.84 -11.95 -20.41
C LEU A 68 6.32 -13.27 -19.83
N VAL A 69 5.58 -13.24 -18.71
CA VAL A 69 5.11 -14.46 -18.04
C VAL A 69 4.23 -15.36 -18.92
N PRO A 70 3.20 -14.85 -19.62
CA PRO A 70 2.38 -15.71 -20.49
C PRO A 70 3.22 -16.35 -21.61
N ASP A 71 4.17 -15.62 -22.20
CA ASP A 71 5.06 -16.17 -23.22
C ASP A 71 5.95 -17.28 -22.66
N LEU A 72 6.53 -17.08 -21.46
CA LEU A 72 7.38 -18.09 -20.81
C LEU A 72 6.62 -19.36 -20.43
N MET A 73 5.34 -19.24 -20.09
CA MET A 73 4.47 -20.38 -19.75
C MET A 73 3.84 -21.02 -20.99
N ALA A 74 4.00 -20.40 -22.16
CA ALA A 74 3.69 -20.96 -23.45
C ALA A 74 4.92 -21.67 -24.05
N ASP A 75 4.72 -22.36 -25.17
CA ASP A 75 5.78 -23.06 -25.91
C ASP A 75 6.49 -22.17 -26.95
N GLY A 76 6.20 -20.87 -26.96
CA GLY A 76 6.67 -19.93 -27.98
C GLY A 76 8.06 -19.33 -27.76
N VAL A 77 8.62 -19.44 -26.55
CA VAL A 77 9.92 -18.84 -26.21
C VAL A 77 10.79 -19.80 -25.39
N ARG A 78 12.11 -19.63 -25.49
CA ARG A 78 13.08 -20.41 -24.70
C ARG A 78 13.88 -19.50 -23.80
N GLN A 79 13.93 -19.83 -22.51
CA GLN A 79 14.75 -19.11 -21.55
C GLN A 79 16.24 -19.45 -21.75
N ASN A 80 17.10 -18.43 -21.75
CA ASN A 80 18.55 -18.63 -21.73
C ASN A 80 18.97 -19.22 -20.36
N PRO A 81 19.72 -20.33 -20.30
CA PRO A 81 20.24 -20.86 -19.03
C PRO A 81 21.13 -19.87 -18.26
N ASP A 82 21.86 -18.99 -18.96
CA ASP A 82 22.69 -17.94 -18.35
C ASP A 82 21.88 -16.68 -18.07
N ASN A 83 20.87 -16.78 -17.20
CA ASN A 83 20.09 -15.63 -16.75
C ASN A 83 20.11 -15.49 -15.22
N SER A 84 19.74 -14.32 -14.70
CA SER A 84 19.72 -14.03 -13.26
C SER A 84 18.58 -14.72 -12.47
N ASN A 85 18.19 -15.94 -12.86
CA ASN A 85 17.02 -16.68 -12.39
C ASN A 85 15.68 -15.92 -12.51
N ARG A 86 15.55 -15.06 -13.52
CA ARG A 86 14.33 -14.28 -13.78
C ARG A 86 13.39 -15.09 -14.66
N GLY A 87 12.17 -15.33 -14.18
CA GLY A 87 11.15 -16.04 -14.96
C GLY A 87 11.35 -17.57 -15.00
N THR A 88 12.34 -18.12 -14.28
CA THR A 88 12.66 -19.56 -14.34
C THR A 88 11.55 -20.44 -13.79
N ALA A 89 10.84 -19.99 -12.75
CA ALA A 89 9.70 -20.73 -12.21
C ALA A 89 8.55 -20.80 -13.23
N GLN A 90 8.28 -19.70 -13.92
CA GLN A 90 7.25 -19.61 -14.94
C GLN A 90 7.62 -20.42 -16.19
N TYR A 91 8.89 -20.41 -16.59
CA TYR A 91 9.38 -21.22 -17.72
C TYR A 91 9.33 -22.73 -17.44
N ARG A 92 9.54 -23.13 -16.18
CA ARG A 92 9.49 -24.55 -15.75
C ARG A 92 8.08 -24.98 -15.34
N TYR A 93 7.07 -24.20 -15.64
CA TYR A 93 5.70 -24.53 -15.29
C TYR A 93 5.26 -25.80 -16.01
N GLU A 94 5.01 -26.87 -15.25
CA GLU A 94 4.55 -28.16 -15.75
C GLU A 94 3.08 -28.36 -15.40
N VAL A 95 2.25 -28.64 -16.42
CA VAL A 95 0.84 -28.97 -16.22
C VAL A 95 0.74 -30.47 -15.94
N THR A 96 0.61 -30.86 -14.67
CA THR A 96 0.36 -32.26 -14.30
C THR A 96 -1.02 -32.69 -14.78
N THR A 97 -1.12 -33.81 -15.50
CA THR A 97 -2.35 -34.30 -16.14
C THR A 97 -3.35 -34.93 -15.16
N ASN A 98 -3.57 -34.30 -14.01
CA ASN A 98 -4.62 -34.67 -13.08
C ASN A 98 -5.56 -33.48 -12.88
N SER A 99 -6.34 -33.22 -13.93
CA SER A 99 -7.52 -32.34 -13.95
C SER A 99 -7.28 -30.89 -13.48
N GLY A 100 -6.95 -29.99 -14.41
CA GLY A 100 -7.39 -28.58 -14.38
C GLY A 100 -6.85 -27.65 -13.30
N ILE A 101 -5.89 -28.05 -12.46
CA ILE A 101 -5.28 -27.16 -11.47
C ILE A 101 -3.78 -27.48 -11.40
N ALA A 102 -2.94 -26.58 -11.91
CA ALA A 102 -1.50 -26.70 -11.79
C ALA A 102 -1.07 -26.46 -10.34
N GLN A 103 -0.24 -27.35 -9.82
CA GLN A 103 0.32 -27.26 -8.48
C GLN A 103 1.82 -27.06 -8.57
N GLY A 104 2.26 -25.93 -8.00
CA GLY A 104 3.55 -25.73 -7.32
C GLY A 104 4.81 -25.86 -8.14
#